data_AF-A0A383S3Y4-F1
#
_entry.id   AF-A0A383S3Y4-F1
#
_cell.length_a   1.000
_cell.length_b   1.000
_cell.length_c   1.000
_cell.angle_alpha   90.00
_cell.angle_beta   90.00
_cell.angle_gamma   90.00
#
_symmetry.space_group_name_H-M   'P 1'
#
loop_
_entity.id
_entity.type
_entity.pdbx_description
1 polymer ?
#
loop_
_entity_poly.entity_id
_entity_poly.type
_entity_poly.pdbx_seq_one_letter_code
_entity_poly.pdbx_strand_id
1 'polypeptide(L)' 'METTPQGSLKPTINHCPKNLYHSIVGRLPFSGRWLARNSPARRVPSHGTTLLGVTYAIDFIAVDDLGRTAPTKG' A
#
# COMPACT_ATOMS: atom_id res chain seq x y z
N MET A 1 -24.81 51.54 -7.11
CA MET A 1 -23.98 50.63 -7.92
C MET A 1 -24.07 49.28 -7.24
N GLU A 2 -25.03 48.47 -7.69
CA GLU A 2 -25.37 47.17 -7.11
C GLU A 2 -24.57 46.09 -7.83
N THR A 3 -23.73 45.34 -7.14
CA THR A 3 -23.06 44.16 -7.71
C THR A 3 -23.81 42.90 -7.27
N THR A 4 -24.63 42.35 -8.16
CA THR A 4 -25.25 41.04 -7.98
C THR A 4 -24.15 39.96 -7.96
N PRO A 5 -24.05 39.09 -6.92
CA PRO A 5 -23.10 37.99 -6.94
C PRO A 5 -23.58 36.92 -7.92
N GLN A 6 -22.73 36.57 -8.88
CA GLN A 6 -22.98 35.53 -9.87
C GLN A 6 -23.17 34.17 -9.18
N GLY A 7 -24.18 33.43 -9.65
CA GLY A 7 -24.64 32.17 -9.09
C GLY A 7 -23.53 31.15 -8.86
N SER A 8 -23.50 30.63 -7.63
CA SER A 8 -22.76 29.44 -7.26
C SER A 8 -23.29 28.25 -8.06
N LEU A 9 -22.55 27.83 -9.08
CA LEU A 9 -22.70 26.50 -9.67
C LEU A 9 -22.29 25.50 -8.58
N LYS A 10 -23.25 25.02 -7.79
CA LYS A 10 -23.06 23.88 -6.91
C LYS A 10 -22.78 22.66 -7.80
N PRO A 11 -21.63 21.98 -7.67
CA PRO A 11 -21.42 20.73 -8.40
C PRO A 11 -22.42 19.70 -7.86
N THR A 12 -23.42 19.38 -8.67
CA THR A 12 -24.42 18.38 -8.34
C THR A 12 -23.74 17.00 -8.37
N ILE A 13 -23.48 16.46 -7.19
CA ILE A 13 -22.80 15.16 -6.92
C ILE A 13 -23.60 13.95 -7.47
N ASN A 14 -24.71 14.17 -8.17
CA ASN A 14 -25.69 13.15 -8.55
C ASN A 14 -25.27 12.30 -9.77
N HIS A 15 -24.06 12.49 -10.31
CA HIS A 15 -23.54 11.69 -11.41
C HIS A 15 -22.34 10.81 -11.01
N CYS A 16 -22.15 10.53 -9.71
CA CYS A 16 -21.10 9.60 -9.28
C CYS A 16 -21.43 8.16 -9.76
N PRO A 17 -20.65 7.56 -10.68
CA PRO A 17 -20.90 6.21 -11.13
C PRO A 17 -20.68 5.25 -9.95
N LYS A 18 -21.73 4.55 -9.52
CA LYS A 18 -21.69 3.63 -8.37
C LYS A 18 -20.96 2.31 -8.64
N ASN A 19 -20.22 2.23 -9.76
CA ASN A 19 -19.70 0.99 -10.32
C ASN A 19 -18.15 0.99 -10.37
N LEU A 20 -17.49 1.96 -9.71
CA LEU A 20 -16.04 2.20 -9.84
C LEU A 20 -15.15 1.33 -8.94
N TYR A 21 -15.71 0.42 -8.14
CA TYR A 21 -14.95 -0.40 -7.19
C TYR A 21 -15.25 -1.88 -7.41
N HIS A 22 -14.57 -2.47 -8.39
CA HIS A 22 -14.49 -3.93 -8.52
C HIS A 22 -13.29 -4.41 -7.68
N SER A 23 -13.55 -5.02 -6.54
CA SER A 23 -12.48 -5.61 -5.73
C SER A 23 -12.01 -6.92 -6.37
N ILE A 24 -10.71 -7.09 -6.53
CA ILE A 24 -10.12 -8.37 -6.93
C ILE A 24 -9.65 -9.07 -5.66
N VAL A 25 -10.11 -10.31 -5.46
CA VAL A 25 -9.63 -11.19 -4.39
C VAL A 25 -8.58 -12.14 -4.99
N GLY A 26 -7.35 -12.06 -4.47
CA GLY A 26 -6.25 -12.95 -4.85
C GLY A 26 -5.79 -13.82 -3.68
N ARG A 27 -5.21 -14.99 -4.00
CA ARG A 27 -4.52 -15.84 -3.01
C ARG A 27 -3.02 -15.53 -3.04
N LEU A 28 -2.41 -15.41 -1.87
CA LEU A 28 -0.96 -15.29 -1.75
C LEU A 28 -0.29 -16.64 -2.05
N PRO A 29 0.83 -16.68 -2.79
CA PRO A 29 1.46 -17.91 -3.27
C PRO A 29 2.32 -18.60 -2.18
N PHE A 30 1.82 -18.69 -0.95
CA PHE A 30 2.58 -19.26 0.17
C PHE A 30 2.42 -20.78 0.24
N SER A 31 3.55 -21.48 0.15
CA SER A 31 3.69 -22.91 0.46
C SER A 31 4.89 -23.12 1.39
N GLY A 32 4.82 -24.06 2.32
CA GLY A 32 5.94 -24.34 3.23
C GLY A 32 6.12 -23.25 4.31
N ARG A 33 7.37 -23.03 4.76
CA ARG A 33 7.70 -22.08 5.83
C ARG A 33 8.19 -20.74 5.30
N TRP A 34 7.73 -19.67 5.94
CA TRP A 34 8.05 -18.28 5.58
C TRP A 34 8.28 -17.45 6.84
N LEU A 35 9.23 -16.52 6.76
CA LEU A 35 9.43 -15.47 7.75
C LEU A 35 8.75 -14.17 7.26
N ALA A 36 7.96 -13.56 8.13
CA ALA A 36 7.43 -12.20 7.91
C ALA A 36 8.33 -11.19 8.62
N ARG A 37 8.79 -10.17 7.92
CA ARG A 37 9.67 -9.12 8.46
C ARG A 37 9.17 -7.74 8.07
N ASN A 38 9.36 -6.77 8.95
CA ASN A 38 9.09 -5.38 8.63
C ASN A 38 10.33 -4.75 8.01
N SER A 39 10.13 -4.02 6.92
CA SER A 39 11.13 -3.11 6.35
C SER A 39 10.77 -1.65 6.66
N PRO A 40 11.76 -0.73 6.72
CA PRO A 40 13.19 -1.00 6.79
C PRO A 40 13.60 -1.54 8.16
N ALA A 41 14.39 -2.61 8.18
CA ALA A 41 14.78 -3.31 9.41
C ALA A 41 15.62 -2.48 10.42
N ARG A 42 16.19 -1.34 10.00
CA ARG A 42 17.19 -0.61 10.79
C ARG A 42 16.75 0.77 11.29
N ARG A 43 16.00 1.54 10.51
CA ARG A 43 15.52 2.88 10.91
C ARG A 43 14.51 3.43 9.92
N VAL A 44 13.37 3.92 10.41
CA VAL A 44 12.50 4.83 9.64
C VAL A 44 13.15 6.22 9.66
N PRO A 45 13.44 6.87 8.52
CA PRO A 45 14.00 8.21 8.49
C PRO A 45 13.07 9.22 9.20
N SER A 46 13.62 10.13 10.00
CA SER A 46 12.84 11.10 10.78
C SER A 46 12.11 12.14 9.91
N HIS A 47 12.57 12.34 8.67
CA HIS A 47 11.90 13.19 7.70
C HIS A 47 11.10 12.33 6.71
N GLY A 48 9.82 12.16 6.99
CA GLY A 48 8.74 11.94 6.03
C GLY A 48 8.95 10.91 4.91
N THR A 49 9.71 9.83 5.09
CA THR A 49 9.85 8.79 4.05
C THR A 49 8.70 7.77 4.17
N THR A 50 7.45 8.24 4.03
CA THR A 50 6.32 7.41 3.62
C THR A 50 6.36 7.15 2.11
N LEU A 51 7.27 7.81 1.40
CA LEU A 51 7.52 7.61 -0.02
C LEU A 51 7.75 6.12 -0.30
N LEU A 52 6.97 5.57 -1.23
CA LEU A 52 6.93 4.14 -1.59
C LEU A 52 6.38 3.19 -0.51
N GLY A 53 5.72 3.68 0.54
CA GLY A 53 5.06 2.84 1.55
C GLY A 53 6.02 2.03 2.43
N VAL A 54 7.33 2.33 2.37
CA VAL A 54 8.38 1.57 3.05
C VAL A 54 8.22 1.55 4.57
N THR A 55 7.55 2.53 5.17
CA THR A 55 7.31 2.58 6.63
C THR A 55 6.48 1.39 7.14
N TYR A 56 5.62 0.82 6.29
CA TYR A 56 4.71 -0.26 6.64
C TYR A 56 4.92 -1.52 5.78
N ALA A 57 6.06 -1.61 5.10
CA ALA A 57 6.34 -2.74 4.24
C ALA A 57 6.55 -4.02 5.06
N ILE A 58 5.88 -5.09 4.65
CA ILE A 58 6.07 -6.45 5.17
C ILE A 58 6.67 -7.29 4.06
N ASP A 59 7.83 -7.86 4.32
CA ASP A 59 8.53 -8.77 3.44
C ASP A 59 8.27 -10.23 3.86
N PHE A 60 8.00 -11.09 2.87
CA PHE A 60 7.86 -12.52 3.06
C PHE A 60 9.09 -13.23 2.49
N ILE A 61 9.80 -13.97 3.33
CA ILE A 61 11.05 -14.66 2.96
C ILE A 61 10.85 -16.17 3.14
N ALA A 62 10.96 -16.93 2.06
CA ALA A 62 10.90 -18.40 2.11
C ALA A 62 12.09 -18.97 2.89
N VAL A 63 11.84 -19.96 3.75
CA VAL A 63 12.86 -20.63 4.56
C VAL A 63 12.73 -22.15 4.52
N ASP A 64 13.85 -22.83 4.76
CA ASP A 64 13.89 -24.28 4.90
C ASP A 64 13.38 -24.76 6.27
N ASP A 65 13.46 -26.08 6.50
CA ASP A 65 12.97 -26.67 7.74
C ASP A 65 13.73 -26.19 9.00
N LEU A 66 14.95 -25.71 8.84
CA LEU A 66 15.78 -25.18 9.92
C LEU A 66 15.67 -23.65 10.04
N GLY A 67 14.78 -23.02 9.27
CA GLY A 67 14.55 -21.57 9.27
C GLY A 67 15.60 -20.77 8.49
N ARG A 68 16.37 -21.42 7.63
CA ARG A 68 17.44 -20.77 6.84
C ARG A 68 16.91 -20.32 5.49
N THR A 69 17.36 -19.15 5.05
CA THR A 69 17.17 -18.69 3.66
C THR A 69 18.13 -19.42 2.73
N ALA A 70 17.85 -19.42 1.42
CA ALA A 70 18.79 -19.96 0.44
C ALA A 70 20.18 -19.31 0.58
N PRO A 71 21.27 -20.08 0.36
CA PRO A 71 22.62 -19.51 0.40
C PRO A 71 22.72 -18.39 -0.64
N THR A 72 23.20 -17.22 -0.22
CA THR A 72 23.58 -16.15 -1.15
C THR A 72 24.68 -16.67 -2.04
N LYS A 73 24.47 -16.66 -3.37
CA LYS A 73 25.58 -16.77 -4.32
C LYS A 73 26.47 -15.54 -4.09
N GLY A 74 27.66 -15.76 -3.54
CA GLY A 74 28.72 -14.76 -3.44
C GLY A 74 29.35 -14.49 -4.79
#